data_AF-A0A662K2B4-F1
#
_entry.id   AF-A0A662K2B4-F1
#
_cell.length_a   1.000
_cell.length_b   1.000
_cell.length_c   1.000
_cell.angle_alpha   90.00
_cell.angle_beta   90.00
_cell.angle_gamma   90.00
#
_symmetry.space_group_name_H-M   'P 1'
#
loop_
_entity.id
_entity.type
_entity.pdbx_description
1 polymer ?
#
loop_
_entity_poly.entity_id
_entity_poly.type
_entity_poly.pdbx_seq_one_letter_code
_entity_poly.pdbx_strand_id
1 'polypeptide(L)' 'MELLGLCNICGKPDAVFTCRLCGSLVCRSCFDPSHGICNRCKMGKQL' A
#
# COMPACT_ATOMS: atom_id res chain seq x y z
N MET A 1 -17.34 13.46 -3.29
CA MET A 1 -16.47 12.54 -4.05
C MET A 1 -15.57 11.85 -3.03
N GLU A 2 -15.79 10.57 -2.74
CA GLU A 2 -14.88 9.81 -1.88
C GLU A 2 -13.61 9.55 -2.69
N LEU A 3 -12.52 10.21 -2.31
CA LEU A 3 -11.22 10.09 -2.99
C LEU A 3 -10.55 8.77 -2.53
N LEU A 4 -11.12 7.63 -2.93
CA LEU A 4 -10.44 6.35 -2.78
C LEU A 4 -9.22 6.38 -3.71
N GLY A 5 -8.04 6.50 -3.12
CA GLY A 5 -6.79 6.57 -3.87
C GLY A 5 -6.58 5.30 -4.71
N LEU A 6 -5.78 5.39 -5.76
CA LEU A 6 -5.36 4.21 -6.51
C LEU A 6 -4.24 3.49 -5.76
N CYS A 7 -4.34 2.17 -5.64
CA CYS A 7 -3.28 1.38 -5.02
C CYS A 7 -2.05 1.40 -5.92
N ASN A 8 -0.93 1.85 -5.38
CA ASN A 8 0.34 1.96 -6.12
C ASN A 8 0.94 0.58 -6.52
N ILE A 9 0.39 -0.52 -6.00
CA ILE A 9 0.84 -1.88 -6.30
C ILE A 9 -0.02 -2.55 -7.38
N CYS A 10 -1.34 -2.50 -7.25
CA CYS A 10 -2.28 -3.21 -8.13
C CYS A 10 -3.14 -2.30 -9.00
N GLY A 11 -3.08 -0.98 -8.81
CA GLY A 11 -3.86 0.00 -9.59
C GLY A 11 -5.34 0.09 -9.24
N LYS A 12 -5.85 -0.67 -8.26
CA LYS A 12 -7.27 -0.64 -7.88
C LYS A 12 -7.63 0.63 -7.11
N PRO A 13 -8.82 1.23 -7.34
CA PRO A 13 -9.32 2.40 -6.61
C PRO A 13 -9.86 2.01 -5.22
N ASP A 14 -9.00 1.45 -4.38
CA ASP A 14 -9.29 0.99 -3.01
C ASP A 14 -8.11 1.31 -2.07
N ALA A 15 -7.25 2.28 -2.42
CA ALA A 15 -6.14 2.64 -1.55
C ALA A 15 -6.64 3.43 -0.34
N VAL A 16 -6.58 2.76 0.80
CA VAL A 16 -7.02 3.29 2.10
C VAL A 16 -5.91 3.22 3.16
N PHE A 17 -4.75 2.63 2.82
CA PHE A 17 -3.60 2.53 3.71
C PHE A 17 -2.36 3.18 3.10
N THR A 18 -1.51 3.75 3.95
CA THR A 18 -0.23 4.33 3.54
C THR A 18 0.91 3.51 4.14
N CYS A 19 1.82 3.03 3.30
CA CYS A 19 3.02 2.33 3.76
C CYS A 19 3.94 3.26 4.56
N ARG A 20 4.26 2.93 5.81
CA ARG A 20 5.16 3.75 6.65
C ARG A 20 6.62 3.79 6.16
N LEU A 21 7.02 2.86 5.30
CA LEU A 21 8.40 2.79 4.79
C LEU A 21 8.60 3.59 3.49
N CYS A 22 7.75 3.36 2.48
CA CYS A 22 7.89 4.01 1.17
C CYS A 22 6.89 5.14 0.92
N GLY A 23 5.93 5.36 1.82
CA GLY A 23 4.89 6.39 1.68
C GLY A 23 3.80 6.08 0.64
N SER A 24 3.83 4.91 0.00
CA SER A 24 2.86 4.57 -1.05
C SER A 24 1.46 4.27 -0.49
N LEU A 25 0.44 4.79 -1.15
CA LEU A 25 -0.96 4.45 -0.94
C LEU A 25 -1.28 3.07 -1.51
N VAL A 26 -1.83 2.19 -0.68
CA VAL A 26 -2.12 0.79 -1.01
C VAL A 26 -3.47 0.32 -0.49
N CYS A 27 -4.06 -0.65 -1.18
CA CYS A 27 -5.30 -1.29 -0.75
C CYS A 27 -5.08 -2.28 0.38
N ARG A 28 -6.16 -2.73 1.02
CA ARG A 28 -6.11 -3.70 2.13
C ARG A 28 -5.34 -4.97 1.76
N SER A 29 -5.52 -5.47 0.54
CA SER A 29 -4.85 -6.71 0.07
C SER A 29 -3.34 -6.53 -0.15
N CYS A 30 -2.88 -5.30 -0.40
CA CYS A 30 -1.47 -5.00 -0.65
C CYS A 30 -0.76 -4.39 0.56
N PHE A 31 -1.46 -4.28 1.70
CA PHE A 31 -0.96 -3.76 2.96
C PHE A 31 -0.80 -4.88 3.99
N ASP A 32 0.33 -4.88 4.68
CA ASP A 32 0.62 -5.75 5.82
C ASP A 32 0.36 -4.96 7.11
N PRO A 33 -0.77 -5.19 7.79
CA PRO A 33 -1.14 -4.44 8.99
C PRO A 33 -0.27 -4.78 10.20
N SER A 34 0.35 -5.97 10.25
CA SER A 34 1.22 -6.37 11.36
C SER A 34 2.48 -5.49 11.45
N HIS A 35 3.02 -5.08 10.30
CA HIS A 35 4.20 -4.22 10.24
C HIS A 35 3.88 -2.76 9.84
N GLY A 36 2.67 -2.52 9.31
CA GLY A 36 2.23 -1.22 8.81
C GLY A 36 2.85 -0.83 7.46
N ILE A 37 3.21 -1.81 6.63
CA ILE A 37 3.98 -1.61 5.39
C ILE A 37 3.27 -2.28 4.20
N CYS A 38 3.64 -1.93 2.98
CA CYS A 38 3.12 -2.61 1.79
C CYS A 38 3.87 -3.93 1.52
N ASN A 39 3.24 -4.82 0.75
CA ASN A 39 3.83 -6.12 0.42
C ASN A 39 5.17 -6.01 -0.34
N ARG A 40 5.38 -4.94 -1.13
CA ARG A 40 6.67 -4.71 -1.80
C ARG A 40 7.81 -4.45 -0.80
N CYS A 41 7.58 -3.59 0.19
CA CYS A 41 8.56 -3.33 1.26
C CYS A 41 8.75 -4.57 2.15
N LYS A 42 7.68 -5.33 2.43
CA LYS A 42 7.78 -6.60 3.17
C LYS A 42 8.68 -7.62 2.48
N MET A 43 8.61 -7.70 1.15
CA MET A 43 9.46 -8.61 0.36
C MET A 43 10.90 -8.10 0.16
N GLY A 44 11.27 -6.94 0.71
CA GLY A 44 12.61 -6.37 0.54
C GLY A 44 12.95 -5.95 -0.89
N LYS A 45 11.96 -5.84 -1.80
CA LYS A 45 12.18 -5.46 -3.22
C LYS A 45 12.50 -3.96 -3.43
N GLN A 46 12.99 -3.28 -2.39
CA GLN A 46 13.39 -1.87 -2.46
C GLN A 46 14.86 -1.70 -2.08
N LEU A 47 15.65 -2.71 -2.44
CA LEU A 47 17.11 -2.68 -2.54
C LEU A 47 17.48 -3.19 -3.94
#